data_AF-A0A3B0TVP2-F1
#
_entry.id   AF-A0A3B0TVP2-F1
#
_cell.length_a   1.000
_cell.length_b   1.000
_cell.length_c   1.000
_cell.angle_alpha   90.00
_cell.angle_beta   90.00
_cell.angle_gamma   90.00
#
_symmetry.space_group_name_H-M   'P 1'
#
loop_
_entity.id
_entity.type
_entity.pdbx_description
1 polymer ?
#
loop_
_entity_poly.entity_id
_entity_poly.type
_entity_poly.pdbx_seq_one_letter_code
_entity_poly.pdbx_strand_id
1 'polypeptide(L)'
;MVFKLLHVALLASFKYILTIPYAMLIGLEYKEALLAVLAGGIGGFLFFYYLSGWVIQKSYVFWSKTWKKFPASIKSRFRILLRFISRKRPRKVFTRKNRLIARLRNNYGFWGIIIATPVFLTIPLGAFLTNKYYAGRKHVVAYMVLSIIGWALLLTAILQLFPGILG
;
A
#
# COMPACT_ATOMS: atom_id res chain seq x y z
N MET A 1 22.46 -1.34 17.66
CA MET A 1 22.19 -0.25 16.70
C MET A 1 21.54 -0.77 15.42
N VAL A 2 22.20 -1.67 14.67
CA VAL A 2 21.69 -2.22 13.39
C VAL A 2 20.29 -2.86 13.49
N PHE A 3 20.01 -3.64 14.54
CA PHE A 3 18.69 -4.23 14.74
C PHE A 3 17.56 -3.20 14.90
N LYS A 4 17.83 -2.06 15.55
CA LYS A 4 16.86 -0.96 15.72
C LYS A 4 16.52 -0.35 14.35
N LEU A 5 17.54 -0.10 13.53
CA LEU A 5 17.38 0.42 12.16
C LEU A 5 16.59 -0.53 11.26
N LEU A 6 16.91 -1.83 11.29
CA LEU A 6 16.18 -2.85 10.53
C LEU A 6 14.72 -2.92 10.95
N HIS A 7 14.44 -2.89 12.25
CA HIS A 7 13.08 -2.95 12.76
C HIS A 7 12.25 -1.73 12.32
N VAL A 8 12.84 -0.53 12.39
CA VAL A 8 12.20 0.72 11.91
C VAL A 8 11.99 0.68 10.39
N ALA A 9 12.98 0.22 9.62
CA ALA A 9 12.86 0.12 8.17
C ALA A 9 11.74 -0.86 7.75
N LEU A 10 11.64 -2.02 8.41
CA LEU A 10 10.56 -2.97 8.20
C LEU A 10 9.20 -2.37 8.58
N LEU A 11 9.13 -1.68 9.72
CA LEU A 11 7.90 -1.02 10.15
C LEU A 11 7.49 0.07 9.13
N ALA A 12 8.45 0.78 8.53
CA ALA A 12 8.20 1.83 7.54
C ALA A 12 7.55 1.24 6.28
N SER A 13 7.95 0.03 5.88
CA SER A 13 7.33 -0.69 4.77
C SER A 13 5.84 -1.05 4.99
N PHE A 14 5.34 -1.04 6.22
CA PHE A 14 3.93 -1.34 6.54
C PHE A 14 3.15 -0.11 7.04
N LYS A 15 3.71 0.64 7.99
CA LYS A 15 3.08 1.74 8.74
C LYS A 15 3.97 2.99 8.74
N TYR A 16 4.15 3.58 7.57
CA TYR A 16 5.08 4.70 7.31
C TYR A 16 4.93 5.93 8.22
N ILE A 17 3.72 6.35 8.58
CA ILE A 17 3.55 7.55 9.43
C ILE A 17 4.12 7.34 10.83
N LEU A 18 3.90 6.16 11.41
CA LEU A 18 4.21 5.89 12.81
C LEU A 18 5.70 5.66 13.04
N THR A 19 6.49 5.51 11.99
CA THR A 19 7.87 5.04 12.12
C THR A 19 8.85 6.08 12.59
N ILE A 20 8.67 7.35 12.23
CA ILE A 20 9.57 8.41 12.72
C ILE A 20 9.36 8.65 14.22
N PRO A 21 8.12 8.85 14.72
CA PRO A 21 7.87 8.93 16.16
C PRO A 21 8.40 7.69 16.91
N TYR A 22 8.15 6.50 16.37
CA TYR A 22 8.58 5.24 16.99
C TYR A 22 10.10 5.07 17.03
N ALA A 23 10.81 5.48 15.97
CA ALA A 23 12.27 5.43 15.94
C ALA A 23 12.88 6.31 17.03
N MET A 24 12.30 7.50 17.25
CA MET A 24 12.72 8.42 18.30
C MET A 24 12.45 7.86 19.69
N LEU A 25 11.31 7.20 19.92
CA LEU A 25 11.01 6.50 21.18
C LEU A 25 12.02 5.39 21.51
N ILE A 26 12.56 4.72 20.50
CA ILE A 26 13.61 3.70 20.67
C ILE A 26 15.01 4.33 20.89
N GLY A 27 15.11 5.66 20.84
CA GLY A 27 16.33 6.42 21.03
C GLY A 27 17.25 6.47 19.82
N LEU A 28 16.70 6.41 18.59
CA LEU A 28 17.47 6.68 17.37
C LEU A 28 17.61 8.19 17.14
N GLU A 29 18.77 8.60 16.64
CA GLU A 29 18.96 9.99 16.19
C GLU A 29 18.04 10.28 15.00
N TYR A 30 17.59 11.54 14.87
CA TYR A 30 16.72 11.99 13.78
C TYR A 30 17.25 11.62 12.38
N LYS A 31 18.55 11.77 12.14
CA LYS A 31 19.17 11.45 10.84
C LYS A 31 19.10 9.96 10.55
N GLU A 32 19.38 9.14 11.55
CA GLU A 32 19.31 7.67 11.44
C GLU A 32 17.88 7.18 11.24
N ALA A 33 16.93 7.76 11.97
CA ALA A 33 15.51 7.50 11.81
C ALA A 33 15.03 7.86 10.40
N LEU A 34 15.40 9.05 9.90
CA LEU A 34 15.05 9.50 8.56
C LEU A 34 15.61 8.57 7.48
N LEU A 35 16.89 8.20 7.57
CA LEU A 35 17.52 7.28 6.62
C LEU A 35 16.87 5.90 6.65
N ALA A 36 16.59 5.35 7.83
CA ALA A 36 15.92 4.06 7.98
C ALA A 36 14.49 4.07 7.41
N VAL A 37 13.74 5.16 7.64
CA VAL A 37 12.37 5.33 7.13
C VAL A 37 12.35 5.50 5.63
N LEU A 38 13.27 6.29 5.06
CA LEU A 38 13.40 6.43 3.61
C LEU A 38 13.79 5.11 2.94
N ALA A 39 14.79 4.41 3.49
CA ALA A 39 15.23 3.11 2.97
C ALA A 39 14.10 2.07 3.03
N GLY A 40 13.42 1.96 4.18
CA GLY A 40 12.31 1.04 4.38
C GLY A 40 11.06 1.40 3.57
N GLY A 41 10.78 2.70 3.42
CA GLY A 41 9.65 3.22 2.66
C GLY A 41 9.82 2.99 1.16
N ILE A 42 10.95 3.41 0.60
CA ILE A 42 11.27 3.22 -0.82
C ILE A 42 11.45 1.74 -1.14
N GLY A 43 12.26 1.03 -0.36
CA GLY A 43 12.52 -0.39 -0.54
C GLY A 43 11.25 -1.23 -0.41
N GLY A 44 10.45 -0.97 0.63
CA GLY A 44 9.15 -1.62 0.81
C GLY A 44 8.18 -1.33 -0.33
N PHE A 45 8.07 -0.07 -0.75
CA PHE A 45 7.22 0.31 -1.88
C PHE A 45 7.61 -0.44 -3.15
N LEU A 46 8.89 -0.43 -3.52
CA LEU A 46 9.38 -1.13 -4.71
C LEU A 46 9.12 -2.63 -4.62
N PHE A 47 9.45 -3.24 -3.48
CA PHE A 47 9.20 -4.67 -3.22
C PHE A 47 7.72 -5.02 -3.43
N PHE A 48 6.80 -4.32 -2.76
CA PHE A 48 5.36 -4.58 -2.90
C PHE A 48 4.81 -4.20 -4.27
N TYR A 49 5.38 -3.18 -4.93
CA TYR A 49 4.96 -2.76 -6.26
C TYR A 49 5.24 -3.86 -7.28
N TYR A 50 6.45 -4.38 -7.34
CA TYR A 50 6.79 -5.47 -8.25
C TYR A 50 6.13 -6.80 -7.85
N LEU A 51 6.08 -7.09 -6.54
CA LEU A 51 5.38 -8.27 -6.03
C LEU A 51 3.90 -8.26 -6.42
N SER A 52 3.24 -7.10 -6.35
CA SER A 52 1.83 -6.98 -6.74
C SER A 52 1.60 -7.28 -8.22
N GLY A 53 2.53 -6.93 -9.10
CA GLY A 53 2.45 -7.25 -10.52
C GLY A 53 2.49 -8.75 -10.76
N TRP A 54 3.43 -9.44 -10.09
CA TRP A 54 3.52 -10.90 -10.11
C TRP A 54 2.26 -11.57 -9.55
N VAL A 55 1.74 -11.10 -8.41
CA VAL A 55 0.51 -11.62 -7.81
C VAL A 55 -0.69 -11.41 -8.73
N ILE A 56 -0.85 -10.24 -9.34
CA ILE A 56 -2.00 -9.96 -10.22
C ILE A 56 -1.99 -10.86 -11.46
N GLN A 57 -0.83 -11.07 -12.09
CA GLN A 57 -0.72 -11.93 -13.26
C GLN A 57 -0.93 -13.40 -12.91
N LYS A 58 -0.29 -13.86 -11.83
CA LYS A 58 -0.29 -15.28 -11.45
C LYS A 58 -1.59 -15.69 -10.75
N SER A 59 -2.24 -14.80 -10.01
CA SER A 59 -3.55 -15.07 -9.38
C SER A 59 -4.62 -15.34 -10.42
N TYR A 60 -4.70 -14.58 -11.52
CA TYR A 60 -5.69 -14.82 -12.56
C TYR A 60 -5.58 -16.23 -13.17
N VAL A 61 -4.36 -16.67 -13.49
CA VAL A 61 -4.09 -17.99 -14.09
C VAL A 61 -4.22 -19.12 -13.06
N PHE A 62 -3.76 -18.90 -11.83
CA PHE A 62 -3.83 -19.89 -10.76
C PHE A 62 -5.27 -20.17 -10.36
N TRP A 63 -6.08 -19.12 -10.16
CA TRP A 63 -7.49 -19.23 -9.77
C TRP A 63 -8.31 -19.99 -10.82
N SER A 64 -7.98 -19.84 -12.11
CA SER A 64 -8.58 -20.62 -13.20
C SER A 64 -8.24 -22.13 -13.13
N LYS A 65 -7.00 -22.48 -12.76
CA LYS A 65 -6.53 -23.87 -12.73
C LYS A 65 -6.93 -24.64 -11.46
N THR A 66 -6.82 -24.03 -10.29
CA THR A 66 -7.18 -24.71 -9.02
C THR A 66 -8.68 -24.90 -8.86
N TRP A 67 -9.53 -24.02 -9.43
CA TRP A 67 -10.99 -24.21 -9.42
C TRP A 67 -11.48 -25.47 -10.12
N LYS A 68 -10.69 -26.02 -11.05
CA LYS A 68 -11.03 -27.26 -11.76
C LYS A 68 -10.88 -28.50 -10.88
N LYS A 69 -10.02 -28.45 -9.84
CA LYS A 69 -9.71 -29.58 -8.95
C LYS A 69 -10.53 -29.62 -7.65
N PHE A 70 -11.32 -28.59 -7.35
CA PHE A 70 -12.17 -28.59 -6.13
C PHE A 70 -13.35 -29.58 -6.25
N PRO A 71 -13.66 -30.36 -5.19
CA PRO A 71 -14.68 -31.41 -5.20
C PRO A 71 -16.08 -30.88 -5.52
N ALA A 72 -16.87 -31.70 -6.23
CA ALA A 72 -18.19 -31.32 -6.75
C ALA A 72 -19.18 -30.82 -5.67
N SER A 73 -19.07 -31.31 -4.43
CA SER A 73 -19.91 -30.93 -3.29
C SER A 73 -19.65 -29.50 -2.77
N ILE A 74 -18.39 -29.03 -2.85
CA ILE A 74 -18.07 -27.61 -2.58
C ILE A 74 -18.43 -26.77 -3.80
N LYS A 75 -18.21 -27.31 -5.00
CA LYS A 75 -18.57 -26.66 -6.26
C LYS A 75 -20.07 -26.41 -6.36
N SER A 76 -20.95 -27.26 -5.82
CA SER A 76 -22.41 -27.07 -5.85
C SER A 76 -22.88 -26.02 -4.83
N ARG A 77 -22.36 -26.05 -3.59
CA ARG A 77 -22.60 -25.02 -2.56
C ARG A 77 -22.08 -23.65 -3.01
N PHE A 78 -20.86 -23.61 -3.53
CA PHE A 78 -20.32 -22.43 -4.18
C PHE A 78 -21.00 -22.13 -5.50
N ARG A 79 -21.60 -23.06 -6.26
CA ARG A 79 -22.35 -22.75 -7.50
C ARG A 79 -23.69 -22.09 -7.20
N ILE A 80 -24.30 -22.37 -6.05
CA ILE A 80 -25.47 -21.63 -5.55
C ILE A 80 -25.03 -20.25 -5.08
N LEU A 81 -23.99 -20.15 -4.24
CA LEU A 81 -23.41 -18.87 -3.80
C LEU A 81 -22.89 -18.05 -5.00
N LEU A 82 -22.24 -18.69 -5.97
CA LEU A 82 -21.75 -18.15 -7.22
C LEU A 82 -22.89 -17.86 -8.17
N ARG A 83 -24.02 -18.57 -8.21
CA ARG A 83 -25.21 -18.13 -8.97
C ARG A 83 -25.85 -16.90 -8.30
N PHE A 84 -25.75 -16.76 -6.98
CA PHE A 84 -26.09 -15.51 -6.29
C PHE A 84 -25.09 -14.38 -6.59
N ILE A 85 -23.80 -14.69 -6.80
CA ILE A 85 -22.72 -13.73 -7.15
C ILE A 85 -22.61 -13.47 -8.68
N SER A 86 -23.01 -14.43 -9.52
CA SER A 86 -22.82 -14.55 -10.98
C SER A 86 -24.12 -14.60 -11.77
N ARG A 87 -25.30 -14.50 -11.12
CA ARG A 87 -26.34 -13.65 -11.71
C ARG A 87 -25.60 -12.38 -12.10
N LYS A 88 -25.66 -11.99 -13.37
CA LYS A 88 -25.19 -10.70 -13.88
C LYS A 88 -25.92 -9.58 -13.12
N ARG A 89 -25.70 -9.46 -11.82
CA ARG A 89 -25.86 -8.21 -11.12
C ARG A 89 -24.76 -7.37 -11.76
N PRO A 90 -25.08 -6.24 -12.39
CA PRO A 90 -24.05 -5.32 -12.85
C PRO A 90 -23.06 -5.20 -11.70
N ARG A 91 -21.75 -5.44 -11.96
CA ARG A 91 -20.69 -5.33 -10.93
C ARG A 91 -21.09 -4.12 -10.10
N LYS A 92 -21.42 -4.26 -8.81
CA LYS A 92 -21.87 -3.10 -8.02
C LYS A 92 -20.69 -2.12 -8.03
N VAL A 93 -20.76 -1.15 -8.94
CA VAL A 93 -19.75 -0.11 -9.19
C VAL A 93 -19.59 0.76 -7.93
N PHE A 94 -20.55 0.62 -6.99
CA PHE A 94 -20.62 1.33 -5.73
C PHE A 94 -20.77 0.37 -4.53
N THR A 95 -19.72 -0.36 -4.16
CA THR A 95 -19.51 -0.65 -2.72
C THR A 95 -18.96 0.62 -2.06
N ARG A 96 -19.16 0.87 -0.76
CA ARG A 96 -18.62 2.08 -0.08
C ARG A 96 -17.12 2.28 -0.38
N LYS A 97 -16.36 1.17 -0.42
CA LYS A 97 -14.95 1.14 -0.81
C LYS A 97 -14.73 1.47 -2.30
N ASN A 98 -15.48 0.88 -3.24
CA ASN A 98 -15.38 1.26 -4.67
C ASN A 98 -15.86 2.70 -4.94
N ARG A 99 -16.85 3.20 -4.21
CA ARG A 99 -17.35 4.58 -4.28
C ARG A 99 -16.29 5.55 -3.79
N LEU A 100 -15.57 5.23 -2.72
CA LEU A 100 -14.43 6.00 -2.23
C LEU A 100 -13.30 6.04 -3.27
N ILE A 101 -12.90 4.88 -3.80
CA ILE A 101 -11.86 4.79 -4.84
C ILE A 101 -12.29 5.53 -6.12
N ALA A 102 -13.55 5.41 -6.53
CA ALA A 102 -14.09 6.13 -7.67
C ALA A 102 -14.18 7.65 -7.44
N ARG A 103 -14.54 8.11 -6.23
CA ARG A 103 -14.52 9.54 -5.87
C ARG A 103 -13.11 10.10 -5.80
N LEU A 104 -12.17 9.37 -5.18
CA LEU A 104 -10.75 9.73 -5.17
C LEU A 104 -10.22 9.87 -6.60
N ARG A 105 -10.57 8.92 -7.48
CA ARG A 105 -10.24 9.00 -8.89
C ARG A 105 -10.88 10.20 -9.59
N ASN A 106 -12.18 10.45 -9.34
CA ASN A 106 -12.94 11.47 -10.05
C ASN A 106 -12.59 12.90 -9.61
N ASN A 107 -12.21 13.10 -8.34
CA ASN A 107 -11.94 14.42 -7.78
C ASN A 107 -10.44 14.75 -7.66
N TYR A 108 -9.56 13.75 -7.44
CA TYR A 108 -8.13 13.98 -7.19
C TYR A 108 -7.19 13.24 -8.18
N GLY A 109 -7.74 12.36 -9.02
CA GLY A 109 -6.99 11.70 -10.10
C GLY A 109 -5.75 10.94 -9.64
N PHE A 110 -4.71 10.97 -10.47
CA PHE A 110 -3.42 10.30 -10.26
C PHE A 110 -2.64 10.87 -9.06
N TRP A 111 -2.62 12.20 -8.92
CA TRP A 111 -1.90 12.90 -7.85
C TRP A 111 -2.50 12.66 -6.47
N GLY A 112 -3.83 12.59 -6.38
CA GLY A 112 -4.51 12.30 -5.12
C GLY A 112 -4.12 10.97 -4.52
N ILE A 113 -4.00 9.93 -5.36
CA ILE A 113 -3.59 8.61 -4.89
C ILE A 113 -2.14 8.65 -4.41
N ILE A 114 -1.24 9.27 -5.17
CA ILE A 114 0.19 9.36 -4.84
C ILE A 114 0.41 10.10 -3.52
N ILE A 115 -0.18 11.30 -3.37
CA ILE A 115 0.00 12.13 -2.18
C ILE A 115 -0.68 11.50 -0.97
N ALA A 116 -1.88 10.91 -1.15
CA ALA A 116 -2.59 10.28 -0.05
C ALA A 116 -1.99 8.92 0.32
N THR A 117 -1.20 8.28 -0.55
CA THR A 117 -0.72 6.92 -0.27
C THR A 117 0.13 6.84 0.99
N PRO A 118 1.27 7.56 1.14
CA PRO A 118 2.12 7.43 2.33
C PRO A 118 1.41 7.75 3.65
N VAL A 119 0.30 8.49 3.61
CA VAL A 119 -0.44 8.96 4.79
C VAL A 119 -1.68 8.11 5.09
N PHE A 120 -2.57 7.92 4.12
CA PHE A 120 -3.85 7.25 4.35
C PHE A 120 -3.81 5.76 3.98
N LEU A 121 -2.85 5.34 3.16
CA LEU A 121 -2.72 3.94 2.76
C LEU A 121 -1.39 3.35 3.25
N THR A 122 -1.45 2.18 3.85
CA THR A 122 -0.23 1.39 4.08
C THR A 122 0.52 1.22 2.75
N ILE A 123 1.86 1.37 2.76
CA ILE A 123 2.71 1.23 1.56
C ILE A 123 2.37 0.00 0.70
N PRO A 124 2.10 -1.21 1.26
CA PRO A 124 1.76 -2.38 0.44
C PRO A 124 0.46 -2.18 -0.34
N LEU A 125 -0.54 -1.56 0.29
CA LEU A 125 -1.82 -1.26 -0.32
C LEU A 125 -1.67 -0.19 -1.41
N GLY A 126 -0.87 0.85 -1.13
CA GLY A 126 -0.53 1.89 -2.10
C GLY A 126 0.19 1.33 -3.32
N ALA A 127 1.22 0.51 -3.11
CA ALA A 127 1.95 -0.17 -4.17
C ALA A 127 1.03 -1.06 -5.05
N PHE A 128 0.14 -1.82 -4.42
CA PHE A 128 -0.84 -2.64 -5.12
C PHE A 128 -1.83 -1.81 -5.96
N LEU A 129 -2.40 -0.75 -5.39
CA LEU A 129 -3.31 0.16 -6.10
C LEU A 129 -2.59 0.82 -7.27
N THR A 130 -1.41 1.36 -7.03
CA THR A 130 -0.65 2.07 -8.05
C THR A 130 -0.26 1.16 -9.21
N ASN A 131 0.17 -0.09 -8.94
CA ASN A 131 0.40 -1.06 -10.00
C ASN A 131 -0.91 -1.39 -10.75
N LYS A 132 -1.96 -1.77 -10.01
CA LYS A 132 -3.23 -2.18 -10.63
C LYS A 132 -3.88 -1.13 -11.53
N TYR A 133 -3.83 0.15 -11.14
CA TYR A 133 -4.53 1.22 -11.84
C TYR A 133 -3.63 2.07 -12.74
N TYR A 134 -2.32 2.11 -12.50
CA TYR A 134 -1.40 3.02 -13.19
C TYR A 134 -0.12 2.35 -13.71
N ALA A 135 0.00 1.01 -13.73
CA ALA A 135 1.18 0.29 -14.27
C ALA A 135 1.62 0.75 -15.67
N GLY A 136 0.69 1.22 -16.52
CA GLY A 136 1.00 1.66 -17.88
C GLY A 136 1.67 3.04 -18.00
N ARG A 137 1.84 3.80 -16.92
CA ARG A 137 2.50 5.11 -16.96
C ARG A 137 3.98 4.97 -16.53
N LYS A 138 4.90 5.50 -17.35
CA LYS A 138 6.35 5.31 -17.20
C LYS A 138 6.97 5.90 -15.92
N HIS A 139 6.41 6.99 -15.38
CA HIS A 139 7.02 7.75 -14.27
C HIS A 139 6.34 7.54 -12.91
N VAL A 140 5.44 6.57 -12.79
CA VAL A 140 4.63 6.37 -11.58
C VAL A 140 5.47 6.03 -10.36
N VAL A 141 6.48 5.17 -10.53
CA VAL A 141 7.41 4.80 -9.47
C VAL A 141 8.15 6.02 -8.96
N ALA A 142 8.67 6.87 -9.86
CA ALA A 142 9.39 8.09 -9.50
C ALA A 142 8.52 9.05 -8.69
N TYR A 143 7.26 9.28 -9.10
CA TYR A 143 6.35 10.13 -8.33
C TYR A 143 6.01 9.57 -6.95
N MET A 144 5.92 8.24 -6.79
CA MET A 144 5.71 7.61 -5.48
C MET A 144 6.94 7.77 -4.59
N VAL A 145 8.14 7.59 -5.12
CA VAL A 145 9.40 7.81 -4.39
C VAL A 145 9.50 9.27 -3.93
N LEU A 146 9.20 10.24 -4.81
CA LEU A 146 9.15 11.66 -4.45
C LEU A 146 8.14 11.95 -3.35
N SER A 147 6.96 11.32 -3.40
CA SER A 147 5.95 11.48 -2.35
C SER A 147 6.41 10.91 -1.01
N ILE A 148 7.05 9.72 -1.01
CA ILE A 148 7.62 9.11 0.19
C ILE A 148 8.65 10.04 0.82
N ILE A 149 9.59 10.58 0.01
CA ILE A 149 10.61 11.52 0.46
C ILE A 149 9.96 12.78 1.04
N GLY A 150 9.03 13.40 0.31
CA GLY A 150 8.34 14.61 0.74
C GLY A 150 7.63 14.43 2.08
N TRP A 151 6.94 13.31 2.28
CA TRP A 151 6.27 13.00 3.54
C TRP A 151 7.23 12.68 4.68
N ALA A 152 8.35 12.00 4.41
CA ALA A 152 9.38 11.77 5.44
C ALA A 152 9.95 13.10 5.95
N LEU A 153 10.27 14.02 5.05
CA LEU A 153 10.77 15.35 5.40
C LEU A 153 9.72 16.15 6.16
N LEU A 154 8.46 16.13 5.71
CA LEU A 154 7.34 16.79 6.40
C LEU A 154 7.16 16.28 7.83
N LEU A 155 7.09 14.95 8.02
CA LEU A 155 6.92 14.34 9.33
C LEU A 155 8.11 14.64 10.25
N THR A 156 9.33 14.59 9.71
CA THR A 156 10.54 14.93 10.46
C THR A 156 10.52 16.39 10.89
N ALA A 157 10.18 17.31 9.98
CA ALA A 157 10.07 18.74 10.28
C ALA A 157 9.00 19.04 11.34
N ILE A 158 7.84 18.40 11.26
CA ILE A 158 6.77 18.54 12.26
C ILE A 158 7.26 18.07 13.64
N LEU A 159 7.92 16.91 13.72
CA LEU A 159 8.42 16.38 14.99
C LEU A 159 9.55 17.23 15.57
N GLN A 160 10.39 17.81 14.71
CA GLN A 160 11.44 18.73 15.13
C GLN A 160 10.88 20.05 15.66
N LEU A 161 9.79 20.57 15.07
CA LEU A 161 9.12 21.80 15.50
C LEU A 161 8.31 21.60 16.78
N PHE A 162 7.79 20.39 17.03
CA PHE A 162 6.98 20.06 18.20
C PHE A 162 7.60 18.91 19.02
N PRO A 163 8.76 19.14 19.67
CA PRO A 163 9.40 18.11 20.49
C PRO A 163 8.55 17.69 21.70
N GLY A 164 7.60 18.53 22.15
CA GLY A 164 6.70 18.23 23.27
C GLY A 164 5.64 17.15 23.02
N ILE A 165 5.59 16.54 21.84
CA ILE A 165 4.67 15.44 21.52
C ILE A 165 5.20 14.08 22.02
N LEU A 166 6.51 13.98 22.25
CA LEU A 166 7.20 12.72 22.61
C LEU A 166 7.83 12.75 24.01
N GLY A 167 7.66 13.86 24.74
CA GLY A 167 8.12 14.05 26.12
C GLY A 167 7.06 13.67 27.16
#